data_AF-A0AAW2XYE7-F1
#
_entry.id   AF-A0AAW2XYE7-F1
#
_cell.length_a   1.000
_cell.length_b   1.000
_cell.length_c   1.000
_cell.angle_alpha   90.00
_cell.angle_beta   90.00
_cell.angle_gamma   90.00
#
_symmetry.space_group_name_H-M   'P 1'
#
loop_
_entity.id
_entity.type
_entity.pdbx_description
1 polymer ?
#
loop_
_entity_poly.entity_id
_entity_poly.type
_entity_poly.pdbx_seq_one_letter_code
_entity_poly.pdbx_strand_id
1 'polypeptide(L)'
;MEAEYIAASKASTEVVWIKNYIEELGVVPSIAELVVIVCDNHGAIAQAKEPRSHYHSKHILRCYHLLREMVSKGDCRIDRVSSAENTADPLTKLMSQIAHTQHMDKIGLRSMGDWL
;
A
#
# COMPACT_ATOMS: atom_id res chain seq x y z
N MET A 1 0.76 10.82 8.71
CA MET A 1 -0.62 10.56 8.21
C MET A 1 -0.73 10.93 6.74
N GLU A 2 -0.52 12.19 6.35
CA GLU A 2 -0.72 12.64 4.96
C GLU A 2 0.14 11.87 3.94
N ALA A 3 1.45 11.75 4.19
CA ALA A 3 2.36 11.03 3.29
C ALA A 3 1.95 9.56 3.10
N GLU A 4 1.60 8.86 4.18
CA GLU A 4 1.18 7.46 4.12
C GLU A 4 -0.18 7.27 3.44
N TYR A 5 -1.12 8.20 3.66
CA TYR A 5 -2.39 8.15 2.96
C TYR A 5 -2.22 8.41 1.46
N ILE A 6 -1.39 9.38 1.08
CA ILE A 6 -1.05 9.65 -0.32
C ILE A 6 -0.37 8.42 -0.94
N ALA A 7 0.56 7.78 -0.21
CA ALA A 7 1.21 6.55 -0.67
C ALA A 7 0.19 5.41 -0.87
N ALA A 8 -0.70 5.18 0.10
CA ALA A 8 -1.77 4.17 0.00
C ALA A 8 -2.73 4.45 -1.17
N SER A 9 -3.09 5.71 -1.41
CA SER A 9 -3.95 6.11 -2.55
C SER A 9 -3.27 5.93 -3.90
N LYS A 10 -1.96 6.16 -3.99
CA LYS A 10 -1.20 5.89 -5.22
C LYS A 10 -1.08 4.38 -5.44
N ALA A 11 -0.71 3.63 -4.40
CA ALA A 11 -0.62 2.19 -4.44
C ALA A 11 -1.95 1.54 -4.83
N SER A 12 -3.09 2.03 -4.32
CA SER A 12 -4.41 1.52 -4.69
C SER A 12 -4.72 1.71 -6.16
N THR A 13 -4.33 2.85 -6.72
CA THR A 13 -4.55 3.14 -8.15
C THR A 13 -3.77 2.18 -9.03
N GLU A 14 -2.47 2.02 -8.75
CA GLU A 14 -1.60 1.12 -9.52
C GLU A 14 -2.04 -0.33 -9.40
N VAL A 15 -2.35 -0.80 -8.18
CA VAL A 15 -2.66 -2.22 -7.97
C VAL A 15 -4.01 -2.62 -8.56
N VAL A 16 -5.01 -1.72 -8.50
CA VAL A 16 -6.31 -1.94 -9.16
C VAL A 16 -6.12 -1.93 -10.68
N TRP A 17 -5.27 -1.06 -11.22
CA TRP A 17 -4.95 -1.07 -12.65
C TRP A 17 -4.28 -2.39 -13.07
N ILE A 18 -3.26 -2.85 -12.33
CA ILE A 18 -2.59 -4.14 -12.60
C ILE A 18 -3.58 -5.29 -12.54
N LYS A 19 -4.47 -5.31 -11.54
CA LYS A 19 -5.53 -6.33 -11.42
C LYS A 19 -6.38 -6.37 -12.68
N ASN A 20 -6.97 -5.23 -13.06
CA ASN A 20 -7.85 -5.14 -14.23
C ASN A 20 -7.12 -5.56 -15.51
N TYR A 21 -5.86 -5.15 -15.66
CA TYR A 21 -5.06 -5.53 -16.82
C TYR A 21 -4.83 -7.05 -16.91
N ILE A 22 -4.50 -7.70 -15.80
CA ILE A 22 -4.30 -9.16 -15.77
C ILE A 22 -5.63 -9.90 -15.97
N GLU A 23 -6.73 -9.39 -15.43
CA GLU A 23 -8.08 -9.94 -15.67
C GLU A 23 -8.44 -9.91 -17.15
N GLU A 24 -8.19 -8.78 -17.84
CA GLU A 24 -8.42 -8.65 -19.28
C GLU A 24 -7.56 -9.59 -20.13
N LEU A 25 -6.33 -9.88 -19.70
CA LEU A 25 -5.47 -10.85 -20.38
C LEU A 25 -6.01 -12.29 -20.28
N GLY A 26 -6.79 -12.61 -19.25
CA GLY A 26 -7.39 -13.94 -19.07
C GLY A 26 -6.38 -15.07 -18.79
N VAL A 27 -5.15 -14.74 -18.43
CA VAL A 27 -4.05 -15.71 -18.26
C VAL A 27 -3.81 -16.17 -16.82
N VAL A 28 -4.33 -15.44 -15.82
CA VAL A 28 -4.20 -15.79 -14.38
C VAL A 28 -5.58 -15.84 -13.72
N PRO A 29 -6.20 -17.03 -13.57
CA PRO A 29 -7.53 -17.17 -12.97
C PRO A 29 -7.62 -16.71 -11.50
N SER A 30 -6.51 -16.71 -10.77
CA SER A 30 -6.43 -16.36 -9.35
C SER A 30 -6.36 -14.86 -9.06
N ILE A 31 -6.25 -14.01 -10.09
CA ILE A 31 -6.15 -12.55 -9.89
C ILE A 31 -7.46 -11.91 -9.39
N ALA A 32 -8.58 -12.65 -9.47
CA ALA A 32 -9.90 -12.16 -9.07
C ALA A 32 -10.01 -11.82 -7.57
N GLU A 33 -9.07 -12.30 -6.74
CA GLU A 33 -9.05 -12.01 -5.31
C GLU A 33 -8.96 -10.51 -5.00
N LEU A 34 -9.47 -10.13 -3.82
CA LEU A 34 -9.45 -8.75 -3.35
C LEU A 34 -8.02 -8.32 -3.05
N VAL A 35 -7.57 -7.22 -3.64
CA VAL A 35 -6.22 -6.72 -3.39
C VAL A 35 -6.14 -6.09 -2.00
N VAL A 36 -5.18 -6.54 -1.21
CA VAL A 36 -4.93 -6.04 0.14
C VAL A 36 -3.76 -5.06 0.12
N ILE A 37 -4.04 -3.82 0.50
CA ILE A 37 -3.03 -2.79 0.75
C ILE A 37 -2.76 -2.78 2.25
N VAL A 38 -1.50 -2.90 2.65
CA VAL A 38 -1.11 -2.85 4.06
C VAL A 38 -0.54 -1.48 4.41
N CYS A 39 -0.89 -0.96 5.59
CA CYS A 39 -0.40 0.31 6.13
C CYS A 39 -0.20 0.19 7.65
N ASP A 40 0.81 0.85 8.21
CA ASP A 40 1.09 0.83 9.64
C ASP A 40 0.46 2.02 10.40
N ASN A 41 -0.07 3.02 9.68
CA ASN A 41 -0.71 4.19 10.28
C ASN A 41 -2.22 4.05 10.44
N HIS A 42 -2.64 3.92 11.70
CA HIS A 42 -4.05 3.84 12.10
C HIS A 42 -4.89 5.00 11.59
N GLY A 43 -4.34 6.22 11.57
CA GLY A 43 -5.05 7.38 11.07
C GLY A 43 -5.36 7.23 9.58
N ALA A 44 -4.40 6.75 8.79
CA ALA A 44 -4.63 6.53 7.37
C ALA A 44 -5.66 5.43 7.10
N ILE A 45 -5.59 4.33 7.84
CA ILE A 45 -6.56 3.22 7.76
C ILE A 45 -7.96 3.69 8.15
N ALA A 46 -8.09 4.41 9.27
CA ALA A 46 -9.36 4.90 9.76
C ALA A 46 -10.01 5.86 8.76
N GLN A 47 -9.23 6.77 8.14
CA GLN A 47 -9.76 7.70 7.13
C GLN A 47 -10.24 7.01 5.85
N ALA A 48 -9.59 5.91 5.47
CA ALA A 48 -9.99 5.13 4.30
C ALA A 48 -11.29 4.35 4.55
N LYS A 49 -11.53 3.90 5.79
CA LYS A 49 -12.72 3.12 6.19
C LYS A 49 -13.89 4.00 6.65
N GLU A 50 -13.61 5.10 7.35
CA GLU A 50 -14.60 6.00 7.94
C GLU A 50 -14.31 7.47 7.55
N PRO A 51 -15.28 8.20 7.00
CA PRO A 51 -15.09 9.60 6.63
C PRO A 51 -14.95 10.52 7.85
N ARG A 52 -13.73 10.93 8.17
CA ARG A 52 -13.46 12.02 9.13
C ARG A 52 -12.51 13.04 8.52
N SER A 53 -12.91 13.70 7.42
CA SER A 53 -12.02 14.64 6.73
C SER A 53 -11.96 15.99 7.46
N HIS A 54 -10.75 16.40 7.85
CA HIS A 54 -10.43 17.75 8.36
C HIS A 54 -9.39 18.47 7.49
N TYR A 55 -9.16 18.02 6.25
CA TYR A 55 -8.08 18.55 5.39
C TYR A 55 -8.56 19.57 4.36
N HIS A 56 -7.77 20.63 4.16
CA HIS A 56 -8.11 21.76 3.29
C HIS A 56 -7.35 21.82 1.95
N SER A 57 -6.25 21.06 1.77
CA SER A 57 -5.49 21.09 0.51
C SER A 57 -6.13 20.19 -0.55
N LYS A 58 -6.34 20.71 -1.77
CA LYS A 58 -7.02 20.00 -2.87
C LYS A 58 -6.37 18.66 -3.26
N HIS A 59 -5.04 18.60 -3.34
CA HIS A 59 -4.33 17.38 -3.76
C HIS A 59 -4.50 16.24 -2.74
N ILE A 60 -4.49 16.59 -1.45
CA ILE A 60 -4.76 15.68 -0.35
C ILE A 60 -6.19 15.17 -0.44
N LEU A 61 -7.16 16.08 -0.61
CA LEU A 61 -8.58 15.76 -0.70
C LEU A 61 -8.87 14.77 -1.85
N ARG A 62 -8.21 14.95 -3.01
CA ARG A 62 -8.32 14.01 -4.14
C ARG A 62 -7.85 12.61 -3.77
N CYS A 63 -6.70 12.48 -3.11
CA CYS A 63 -6.18 11.17 -2.67
C CYS A 63 -7.15 10.51 -1.67
N TYR A 64 -7.70 11.30 -0.74
CA TYR A 64 -8.74 10.84 0.21
C TYR A 64 -9.93 10.24 -0.51
N HIS A 65 -10.54 10.99 -1.43
CA HIS A 65 -11.69 10.51 -2.17
C HIS A 65 -11.39 9.26 -2.99
N LEU A 66 -10.24 9.21 -3.67
CA LEU A 66 -9.89 8.10 -4.55
C LEU A 66 -9.71 6.79 -3.78
N LEU A 67 -8.88 6.77 -2.73
CA LEU A 67 -8.65 5.56 -1.94
C LEU A 67 -9.95 5.08 -1.30
N ARG A 68 -10.76 6.02 -0.77
CA ARG A 68 -12.03 5.69 -0.15
C ARG A 68 -13.04 5.12 -1.14
N GLU A 69 -13.10 5.67 -2.35
CA GLU A 69 -13.98 5.18 -3.41
C GLU A 69 -13.62 3.75 -3.81
N MET A 70 -12.32 3.47 -4.01
CA MET A 70 -11.83 2.12 -4.33
C MET A 70 -12.13 1.12 -3.21
N VAL A 71 -11.90 1.51 -1.95
CA VAL A 71 -12.23 0.66 -0.79
C VAL A 71 -13.74 0.43 -0.69
N SER A 72 -14.56 1.46 -0.94
CA SER A 72 -16.02 1.35 -0.87
C SER A 72 -16.61 0.51 -2.01
N LYS A 73 -15.99 0.50 -3.20
CA LYS A 73 -16.39 -0.35 -4.33
C LYS A 73 -15.97 -1.80 -4.14
N GLY A 74 -15.03 -2.06 -3.23
CA GLY A 74 -14.43 -3.37 -3.05
C GLY A 74 -13.35 -3.67 -4.09
N ASP A 75 -12.81 -2.66 -4.76
CA ASP A 75 -11.70 -2.82 -5.71
C ASP A 75 -10.42 -3.25 -4.97
N CYS A 76 -10.26 -2.75 -3.73
CA CYS A 76 -9.21 -3.14 -2.80
C CYS A 76 -9.69 -3.02 -1.34
N ARG A 77 -8.92 -3.57 -0.40
CA ARG A 77 -9.07 -3.28 1.03
C ARG A 77 -7.77 -2.78 1.63
N ILE A 78 -7.88 -2.01 2.70
CA ILE A 78 -6.72 -1.56 3.48
C ILE A 78 -6.71 -2.23 4.86
N ASP A 79 -5.59 -2.89 5.17
CA ASP A 79 -5.37 -3.60 6.41
C ASP A 79 -4.17 -3.05 7.17
N ARG A 80 -4.15 -3.33 8.47
CA ARG A 80 -3.05 -2.93 9.34
C ARG A 80 -1.90 -3.92 9.21
N VAL A 81 -0.69 -3.39 9.14
CA VAL A 81 0.55 -4.12 9.39
C VAL A 81 1.33 -3.44 10.52
N SER A 82 2.20 -4.18 11.20
CA SER A 82 3.14 -3.54 12.13
C SER A 82 4.28 -2.87 11.35
N SER A 83 4.85 -1.78 11.86
CA SER A 83 6.00 -1.13 11.19
C SER A 83 7.18 -2.10 11.01
N ALA A 84 7.42 -3.01 11.96
CA ALA A 84 8.44 -4.07 11.85
C ALA A 84 8.18 -5.10 10.74
N GLU A 85 6.95 -5.16 10.22
CA GLU A 85 6.54 -6.04 9.13
C GLU A 85 6.22 -5.28 7.84
N ASN A 86 6.16 -3.94 7.89
CA ASN A 86 5.90 -3.12 6.72
C ASN A 86 7.14 -3.06 5.83
N THR A 87 7.18 -3.88 4.78
CA THR A 87 8.28 -3.92 3.82
C THR A 87 8.44 -2.64 2.99
N ALA A 88 7.49 -1.70 3.05
CA ALA A 88 7.63 -0.39 2.41
C ALA A 88 8.39 0.62 3.29
N ASP A 89 8.58 0.36 4.58
CA ASP A 89 9.23 1.29 5.51
C ASP A 89 10.67 1.66 5.09
N PRO A 90 11.54 0.73 4.63
CA PRO A 90 12.90 1.07 4.18
C PRO A 90 12.94 2.05 3.01
N LEU A 91 11.88 2.12 2.22
CA LEU A 91 11.78 2.99 1.05
C LEU A 91 11.29 4.40 1.40
N THR A 92 10.78 4.60 2.62
CA THR A 92 10.05 5.82 3.01
C THR A 92 10.53 6.43 4.33
N LYS A 93 11.27 5.69 5.15
CA LYS A 93 11.71 6.10 6.49
C LYS A 93 13.23 5.93 6.65
N LEU A 94 13.82 6.81 7.43
CA LEU A 94 15.16 6.61 7.98
C LEU A 94 15.07 5.59 9.12
N MET A 95 15.95 4.58 9.11
CA MET A 95 15.98 3.53 10.13
C MET A 95 17.40 2.98 10.34
N SER A 96 17.59 2.20 11.39
CA SER A 96 18.88 1.55 11.66
C SER A 96 19.23 0.52 10.57
N GLN A 97 20.52 0.28 10.37
CA GLN A 97 21.01 -0.72 9.42
C GLN A 97 20.44 -2.11 9.70
N ILE A 98 20.32 -2.49 10.98
CA ILE A 98 19.78 -3.79 11.39
C ILE A 98 18.32 -3.93 10.92
N ALA A 99 17.47 -2.94 11.21
CA ALA A 99 16.08 -2.95 10.78
C ALA A 99 15.98 -2.95 9.24
N HIS A 100 16.79 -2.14 8.57
CA HIS A 100 16.83 -2.09 7.11
C HIS A 100 17.15 -3.47 6.52
N THR A 101 18.22 -4.13 6.96
CA THR A 101 18.60 -5.47 6.48
C THR A 101 17.49 -6.49 6.70
N GLN A 102 16.86 -6.51 7.88
CA GLN A 102 15.73 -7.40 8.16
C GLN A 102 14.56 -7.21 7.19
N HIS A 103 14.25 -5.97 6.80
CA HIS A 103 13.22 -5.72 5.81
C HIS A 103 13.66 -6.09 4.39
N MET A 104 14.93 -5.85 4.01
CA MET A 104 15.46 -6.26 2.70
C MET A 104 15.35 -7.77 2.50
N ASP A 105 15.68 -8.55 3.53
CA ASP A 105 15.53 -10.00 3.51
C ASP A 105 14.07 -10.42 3.26
N LYS A 106 13.10 -9.73 3.89
CA LYS A 106 11.66 -9.97 3.69
C LYS A 106 11.17 -9.59 2.29
N ILE A 107 11.76 -8.58 1.67
CA ILE A 107 11.49 -8.19 0.27
C ILE A 107 12.08 -9.22 -0.72
N GLY A 108 13.06 -10.02 -0.27
CA GLY A 108 13.80 -10.97 -1.10
C GLY A 108 15.04 -10.37 -1.76
N LEU A 109 15.50 -9.20 -1.32
CA LEU A 109 16.76 -8.62 -1.77
C LEU A 109 17.92 -9.38 -1.11
N ARG A 110 18.80 -9.96 -1.94
CA ARG A 110 19.98 -10.70 -1.49
C ARG A 110 21.24 -10.09 -2.06
N SER A 111 22.36 -10.24 -1.34
CA SER A 111 23.66 -9.83 -1.87
C SER A 111 23.98 -10.65 -3.11
N MET A 112 24.64 -10.03 -4.08
CA MET A 112 25.00 -10.70 -5.34
C MET A 112 25.86 -11.96 -5.12
N GLY A 113 26.61 -12.01 -4.01
CA GLY A 113 27.41 -13.17 -3.62
C GLY A 113 26.60 -14.37 -3.10
N ASP A 114 25.33 -14.19 -2.72
CA ASP A 114 24.49 -15.27 -2.17
C ASP A 114 23.73 -16.07 -3.26
N TRP A 115 23.89 -15.68 -4.53
CA TRP A 115 23.27 -16.34 -5.69
C TRP A 115 24.18 -17.38 -6.37
N LEU A 116 25.46 -17.41 -5.98
CA LEU A 116 26.47 -18.37 -6.45
C LEU A 116 26.69 -19.45 -5.38
#